data_AF-S7QDY7-F1
#
_entry.id   AF-S7QDY7-F1
#
_cell.length_a   1.000
_cell.length_b   1.000
_cell.length_c   1.000
_cell.angle_alpha   90.00
_cell.angle_beta   90.00
_cell.angle_gamma   90.00
#
_symmetry.space_group_name_H-M   'P 1'
#
loop_
_entity.id
_entity.type
_entity.pdbx_description
1 polymer ?
#
loop_
_entity_poly.entity_id
_entity_poly.type
_entity_poly.pdbx_seq_one_letter_code
_entity_poly.pdbx_strand_id
1 'polypeptide(L)'
;MAEQHPGCTGERGPAADGLESGSDAGVTHCEDLWFEDGTVVLQAESTIFKVHRTILARNSTFFKDMFSNAEPDKGEQHNGCPLIIVQDKSSDMTLFLKAMYTPGYSESLKLFIEIASLLMIASKYGSKYFRALSTDKLRTVCPTTFAAWDRNASVLEPGKMIQLAQQCDLRKFLPASMYACCQLGDAYIVDNISNRDLVKFCLIGRQKIIDT
;
A
#
# COMPACT_ATOMS: atom_id res chain seq x y z
N MET A 1 -78.12 -16.61 1.77
CA MET A 1 -77.44 -15.76 2.77
C MET A 1 -76.73 -14.65 2.00
N ALA A 2 -77.13 -13.41 2.34
CA ALA A 2 -76.64 -12.07 1.98
C ALA A 2 -75.24 -11.98 1.32
N GLU A 3 -75.13 -11.39 0.11
CA GLU A 3 -74.88 -9.94 -0.20
C GLU A 3 -73.40 -9.55 -0.03
N GLN A 4 -72.67 -9.34 -1.14
CA GLN A 4 -72.41 -8.04 -1.80
C GLN A 4 -71.50 -7.08 -1.03
N HIS A 5 -70.34 -6.78 -1.61
CA HIS A 5 -69.54 -5.59 -1.32
C HIS A 5 -70.23 -4.33 -1.84
N PRO A 6 -70.03 -3.19 -1.16
CA PRO A 6 -69.50 -2.02 -1.84
C PRO A 6 -68.43 -1.27 -1.03
N GLY A 7 -67.51 -0.60 -1.73
CA GLY A 7 -66.43 0.19 -1.14
C GLY A 7 -66.83 1.61 -0.73
N CYS A 8 -65.96 2.27 0.06
CA CYS A 8 -65.82 3.72 0.05
C CYS A 8 -64.45 4.14 0.61
N THR A 9 -63.89 5.14 -0.06
CA THR A 9 -62.57 5.80 0.05
C THR A 9 -62.44 6.78 1.22
N GLY A 10 -61.22 7.07 1.68
CA GLY A 10 -60.95 8.22 2.55
C GLY A 10 -59.54 8.27 3.16
N GLU A 11 -58.73 9.21 2.70
CA GLU A 11 -57.31 9.47 3.01
C GLU A 11 -57.02 10.01 4.43
N ARG A 12 -55.83 9.72 5.01
CA ARG A 12 -54.87 10.73 5.54
C ARG A 12 -53.56 10.14 6.09
N GLY A 13 -52.45 10.47 5.43
CA GLY A 13 -51.20 11.02 6.00
C GLY A 13 -50.29 10.21 6.95
N PRO A 14 -48.96 10.41 6.88
CA PRO A 14 -47.96 9.49 7.43
C PRO A 14 -47.49 9.87 8.85
N ALA A 15 -47.06 8.88 9.62
CA ALA A 15 -46.21 9.11 10.79
C ALA A 15 -44.85 8.44 10.50
N ALA A 16 -43.88 9.31 10.24
CA ALA A 16 -42.47 9.00 10.23
C ALA A 16 -42.01 8.61 11.65
N ASP A 17 -41.03 7.72 11.71
CA ASP A 17 -39.82 7.99 12.49
C ASP A 17 -38.67 7.24 11.82
N GLY A 18 -37.75 8.01 11.24
CA GLY A 18 -36.47 7.53 10.77
C GLY A 18 -35.42 7.69 11.85
N LEU A 19 -34.26 7.05 11.64
CA LEU A 19 -32.98 7.69 11.83
C LEU A 19 -31.89 6.97 11.02
N GLU A 20 -31.52 7.65 9.93
CA GLU A 20 -30.19 7.89 9.37
C GLU A 20 -29.11 6.78 9.38
N SER A 21 -28.53 6.52 8.21
CA SER A 21 -27.07 6.61 8.10
C SER A 21 -26.59 6.84 6.67
N GLY A 22 -25.89 7.97 6.47
CA GLY A 22 -24.75 8.11 5.56
C GLY A 22 -25.04 8.06 4.06
N SER A 23 -25.13 9.24 3.45
CA SER A 23 -24.92 9.40 2.01
C SER A 23 -23.58 8.80 1.56
N ASP A 24 -23.63 7.71 0.80
CA ASP A 24 -22.51 7.01 0.14
C ASP A 24 -21.87 7.82 -1.04
N ALA A 25 -22.08 9.12 -1.07
CA ALA A 25 -21.62 9.98 -2.15
C ALA A 25 -20.13 10.31 -1.99
N GLY A 26 -19.25 9.35 -2.25
CA GLY A 26 -17.81 9.60 -2.33
C GLY A 26 -16.89 8.40 -2.10
N VAL A 27 -17.42 7.21 -1.82
CA VAL A 27 -16.60 6.01 -1.56
C VAL A 27 -16.76 5.01 -2.70
N THR A 28 -15.66 4.38 -3.13
CA THR A 28 -15.58 3.45 -4.26
C THR A 28 -15.16 2.08 -3.76
N HIS A 29 -15.88 1.04 -4.15
CA HIS A 29 -15.55 -0.34 -3.79
C HIS A 29 -14.42 -0.86 -4.69
N CYS A 30 -13.44 -1.54 -4.10
CA CYS A 30 -12.49 -2.34 -4.87
C CYS A 30 -13.06 -3.73 -5.12
N GLU A 31 -13.69 -3.95 -6.28
CA GLU A 31 -14.38 -5.21 -6.63
C GLU A 31 -13.50 -6.46 -6.43
N ASP A 32 -12.22 -6.40 -6.83
CA ASP A 32 -11.27 -7.52 -6.68
C ASP A 32 -10.97 -7.90 -5.22
N LEU A 33 -11.30 -7.01 -4.27
CA LEU A 33 -10.99 -7.11 -2.84
C LEU A 33 -12.23 -6.83 -1.99
N TRP A 34 -13.39 -7.17 -2.53
CA TRP A 34 -14.67 -7.08 -1.87
C TRP A 34 -15.26 -8.47 -1.66
N PHE A 35 -15.04 -9.03 -0.46
CA PHE A 35 -15.49 -10.36 -0.12
C PHE A 35 -16.83 -10.30 0.62
N GLU A 36 -17.82 -11.06 0.16
CA GLU A 36 -19.16 -11.12 0.76
C GLU A 36 -19.09 -11.54 2.23
N ASP A 37 -18.25 -12.53 2.54
CA ASP A 37 -17.95 -13.07 3.87
C ASP A 37 -16.86 -12.29 4.63
N GLY A 38 -16.43 -11.14 4.11
CA GLY A 38 -15.42 -10.31 4.76
C GLY A 38 -15.90 -9.80 6.12
N THR A 39 -14.96 -9.68 7.05
CA THR A 39 -15.20 -9.43 8.49
C THR A 39 -14.78 -8.04 8.95
N VAL A 40 -14.17 -7.26 8.06
CA VAL A 40 -13.67 -5.91 8.34
C VAL A 40 -13.61 -5.11 7.04
N VAL A 41 -13.89 -3.82 7.11
CA VAL A 41 -13.76 -2.89 5.99
C VAL A 41 -12.56 -1.99 6.24
N LEU A 42 -11.61 -1.97 5.32
CA LEU A 42 -10.54 -0.99 5.30
C LEU A 42 -10.92 0.13 4.33
N GLN A 43 -10.65 1.38 4.71
CA GLN A 43 -10.77 2.54 3.83
C GLN A 43 -9.40 3.20 3.64
N ALA A 44 -8.98 3.35 2.40
CA ALA A 44 -7.81 4.13 2.00
C ALA A 44 -8.25 5.19 0.99
N GLU A 45 -8.08 6.47 1.33
CA GLU A 45 -8.66 7.59 0.57
C GLU A 45 -10.18 7.41 0.39
N SER A 46 -10.68 7.47 -0.85
CA SER A 46 -12.06 7.17 -1.22
C SER A 46 -12.30 5.71 -1.57
N THR A 47 -11.32 4.81 -1.44
CA THR A 47 -11.49 3.39 -1.79
C THR A 47 -11.69 2.53 -0.55
N ILE A 48 -12.67 1.62 -0.61
CA ILE A 48 -12.90 0.63 0.45
C ILE A 48 -12.70 -0.81 0.00
N PHE A 49 -12.28 -1.63 0.95
CA PHE A 49 -11.94 -3.04 0.80
C PHE A 49 -12.64 -3.83 1.90
N LYS A 50 -13.45 -4.82 1.55
CA LYS A 50 -14.10 -5.71 2.52
C LYS A 50 -13.35 -7.03 2.56
N VAL A 51 -12.60 -7.26 3.64
CA VAL A 51 -11.59 -8.33 3.76
C VAL A 51 -11.68 -9.07 5.10
N HIS A 52 -10.82 -10.06 5.34
CA HIS A 52 -10.84 -10.88 6.54
C HIS A 52 -9.79 -10.44 7.58
N ARG A 53 -10.23 -10.24 8.83
CA ARG A 53 -9.37 -9.90 9.98
C ARG A 53 -8.27 -10.93 10.18
N THR A 54 -8.59 -12.20 10.02
CA THR A 54 -7.67 -13.32 10.20
C THR A 54 -6.51 -13.30 9.19
N ILE A 55 -6.78 -12.96 7.93
CA ILE A 55 -5.75 -12.86 6.89
C ILE A 55 -4.86 -11.64 7.13
N LEU A 56 -5.45 -10.50 7.49
CA LEU A 56 -4.69 -9.30 7.88
C LEU A 56 -3.80 -9.57 9.09
N ALA A 57 -4.34 -10.13 10.18
CA ALA A 57 -3.60 -10.44 11.40
C ALA A 57 -2.49 -11.48 11.18
N ARG A 58 -2.70 -12.44 10.27
CA ARG A 58 -1.69 -13.44 9.92
C ARG A 58 -0.50 -12.81 9.18
N ASN A 59 -0.75 -11.82 8.34
CA ASN A 59 0.26 -11.24 7.46
C ASN A 59 0.87 -9.92 7.97
N SER A 60 0.26 -9.28 8.97
CA SER A 60 0.64 -7.96 9.49
C SER A 60 0.59 -7.95 11.01
N THR A 61 1.74 -7.68 11.65
CA THR A 61 1.79 -7.56 13.11
C THR A 61 1.00 -6.34 13.58
N PHE A 62 0.99 -5.25 12.80
CA PHE A 62 0.18 -4.08 13.12
C PHE A 62 -1.31 -4.44 13.25
N PHE A 63 -1.87 -5.12 12.23
CA PHE A 63 -3.28 -5.49 12.26
C PHE A 63 -3.57 -6.54 13.33
N LYS A 64 -2.65 -7.48 13.56
CA LYS A 64 -2.77 -8.46 14.64
C LYS A 64 -2.90 -7.77 16.01
N ASP A 65 -2.01 -6.83 16.31
CA ASP A 65 -1.98 -6.15 17.59
C ASP A 65 -3.20 -5.23 17.74
N MET A 66 -3.56 -4.50 16.67
CA MET A 66 -4.75 -3.66 16.63
C MET A 66 -6.04 -4.45 16.90
N PHE A 67 -6.23 -5.60 16.27
CA PHE A 67 -7.42 -6.44 16.51
C PHE A 67 -7.43 -7.09 17.89
N SER A 68 -6.25 -7.42 18.44
CA SER A 68 -6.14 -8.03 19.77
C SER A 68 -6.51 -7.05 20.89
N ASN A 69 -6.34 -5.74 20.64
CA ASN A 69 -6.64 -4.67 21.58
C ASN A 69 -8.00 -3.99 21.31
N ALA A 70 -8.70 -4.37 20.25
CA ALA A 70 -9.96 -3.75 19.87
C ALA A 70 -11.12 -4.24 20.74
N GLU A 71 -11.94 -3.31 21.22
CA GLU A 71 -13.22 -3.65 21.85
C GLU A 71 -14.26 -4.01 20.77
N PRO A 72 -15.03 -5.11 20.91
CA PRO A 72 -15.90 -5.63 19.86
C PRO A 72 -16.97 -4.65 19.34
N ASP A 73 -17.45 -3.74 20.20
CA ASP A 73 -18.63 -2.90 19.94
C ASP A 73 -18.33 -1.39 19.89
N LYS A 74 -17.05 -0.99 19.93
CA LYS A 74 -16.67 0.43 19.85
C LYS A 74 -15.92 0.69 18.56
N GLY A 75 -16.62 1.26 17.57
CA GLY A 75 -16.01 1.73 16.34
C GLY A 75 -17.05 2.09 15.29
N GLU A 76 -16.61 2.85 14.29
CA GLU A 76 -17.38 3.05 13.08
C GLU A 76 -17.58 1.70 12.37
N GLN A 77 -18.75 1.52 11.76
CA GLN A 77 -19.10 0.32 11.02
C GLN A 77 -19.54 0.70 9.62
N HIS A 78 -19.23 -0.18 8.66
CA HIS A 78 -19.72 -0.10 7.29
C HIS A 78 -20.24 -1.49 6.89
N ASN A 79 -21.51 -1.57 6.48
CA ASN A 79 -22.18 -2.83 6.14
C ASN A 79 -22.07 -3.90 7.25
N GLY A 80 -22.28 -3.49 8.51
CA GLY A 80 -22.22 -4.37 9.69
C GLY A 80 -20.83 -4.91 10.02
N CYS A 81 -19.79 -4.40 9.37
CA CYS A 81 -18.39 -4.74 9.62
C CYS A 81 -17.65 -3.53 10.20
N PRO A 82 -16.70 -3.72 11.13
CA PRO A 82 -15.87 -2.64 11.63
C PRO A 82 -15.10 -1.95 10.50
N LEU A 83 -15.19 -0.62 10.46
CA LEU A 83 -14.52 0.24 9.48
C LEU A 83 -13.19 0.75 10.07
N ILE A 84 -12.11 0.60 9.31
CA ILE A 84 -10.79 1.12 9.68
C ILE A 84 -10.28 2.00 8.56
N ILE A 85 -10.14 3.29 8.86
CA ILE A 85 -9.58 4.27 7.95
C ILE A 85 -8.06 4.26 8.09
N VAL A 86 -7.36 4.01 6.99
CA VAL A 86 -5.91 4.08 6.89
C VAL A 86 -5.49 5.34 6.13
N GLN A 87 -4.30 5.86 6.44
CA GLN A 87 -3.76 7.07 5.81
C GLN A 87 -2.95 6.79 4.53
N ASP A 88 -2.96 5.54 4.06
CA ASP A 88 -2.21 5.12 2.88
C ASP A 88 -2.98 5.45 1.60
N LYS A 89 -2.25 5.51 0.49
CA LYS A 89 -2.86 5.61 -0.85
C LYS A 89 -3.70 4.36 -1.11
N SER A 90 -4.82 4.54 -1.78
CA SER A 90 -5.67 3.43 -2.24
C SER A 90 -4.89 2.43 -3.10
N SER A 91 -3.99 2.89 -3.96
CA SER A 91 -3.15 2.05 -4.82
C SER A 91 -2.15 1.19 -4.04
N ASP A 92 -1.47 1.75 -3.04
CA ASP A 92 -0.52 1.01 -2.22
C ASP A 92 -1.24 -0.04 -1.36
N MET A 93 -2.40 0.30 -0.79
CA MET A 93 -3.22 -0.64 -0.02
C MET A 93 -3.80 -1.75 -0.90
N THR A 94 -4.29 -1.42 -2.10
CA THR A 94 -4.75 -2.41 -3.09
C THR A 94 -3.64 -3.40 -3.41
N LEU A 95 -2.43 -2.90 -3.68
CA LEU A 95 -1.26 -3.73 -3.97
C LEU A 95 -0.93 -4.67 -2.80
N PHE A 96 -0.97 -4.17 -1.57
CA PHE A 96 -0.69 -4.96 -0.36
C PHE A 96 -1.74 -6.05 -0.12
N LEU A 97 -3.01 -5.73 -0.31
CA LEU A 97 -4.10 -6.68 -0.18
C LEU A 97 -4.07 -7.72 -1.30
N LYS A 98 -3.83 -7.33 -2.56
CA LYS A 98 -3.64 -8.30 -3.66
C LYS A 98 -2.48 -9.27 -3.38
N ALA A 99 -1.39 -8.79 -2.78
CA ALA A 99 -0.28 -9.64 -2.35
C ALA A 99 -0.69 -10.71 -1.32
N MET A 100 -1.71 -10.45 -0.48
CA MET A 100 -2.25 -11.40 0.51
C MET A 100 -3.30 -12.36 -0.06
N TYR A 101 -4.17 -11.87 -0.95
CA TYR A 101 -5.37 -12.58 -1.38
C TYR A 101 -5.21 -13.27 -2.73
N THR A 102 -4.34 -12.78 -3.60
CA THR A 102 -4.17 -13.30 -4.96
C THR A 102 -2.89 -14.15 -5.06
N PRO A 103 -3.01 -15.49 -5.22
CA PRO A 103 -1.85 -16.34 -5.41
C PRO A 103 -1.01 -15.90 -6.61
N GLY A 104 0.31 -15.82 -6.43
CA GLY A 104 1.23 -15.43 -7.51
C GLY A 104 1.30 -13.92 -7.79
N TYR A 105 0.51 -13.08 -7.13
CA TYR A 105 0.52 -11.64 -7.38
C TYR A 105 1.87 -11.00 -7.02
N SER A 106 2.41 -11.33 -5.84
CA SER A 106 3.70 -10.80 -5.40
C SER A 106 4.82 -11.24 -6.35
N GLU A 107 4.76 -12.49 -6.82
CA GLU A 107 5.70 -13.11 -7.76
C GLU A 107 5.61 -12.50 -9.17
N SER A 108 4.45 -11.98 -9.57
CA SER A 108 4.26 -11.36 -10.88
C SER A 108 4.75 -9.91 -10.98
N LEU A 109 4.95 -9.22 -9.84
CA LEU A 109 5.47 -7.84 -9.82
C LEU A 109 6.84 -7.73 -10.51
N LYS A 110 6.96 -6.84 -11.49
CA LYS A 110 8.20 -6.62 -12.26
C LYS A 110 8.71 -5.19 -12.18
N LEU A 111 7.82 -4.22 -11.97
CA LEU A 111 8.21 -2.83 -12.00
C LEU A 111 8.82 -2.44 -10.65
N PHE A 112 9.92 -1.69 -10.70
CA PHE A 112 10.58 -1.16 -9.51
C PHE A 112 9.59 -0.43 -8.60
N ILE A 113 8.71 0.40 -9.16
CA ILE A 113 7.75 1.18 -8.38
C ILE A 113 6.77 0.29 -7.59
N GLU A 114 6.30 -0.81 -8.18
CA GLU A 114 5.38 -1.74 -7.51
C GLU A 114 6.09 -2.51 -6.39
N ILE A 115 7.31 -2.97 -6.65
CA ILE A 115 8.13 -3.69 -5.67
C ILE A 115 8.48 -2.76 -4.50
N ALA A 116 8.83 -1.50 -4.80
CA ALA A 116 9.11 -0.47 -3.81
C ALA A 116 7.87 -0.14 -2.97
N SER A 117 6.71 0.07 -3.61
CA SER A 117 5.42 0.27 -2.92
C SER A 117 5.10 -0.89 -1.99
N LEU A 118 5.21 -2.14 -2.45
CA LEU A 118 4.97 -3.32 -1.62
C LEU A 118 5.92 -3.36 -0.42
N LEU A 119 7.21 -3.07 -0.65
CA LEU A 119 8.20 -3.04 0.42
C LEU A 119 7.86 -1.98 1.48
N MET A 120 7.51 -0.77 1.06
CA MET A 120 7.20 0.34 1.97
C MET A 120 5.98 0.01 2.83
N ILE A 121 4.87 -0.39 2.20
CA ILE A 121 3.64 -0.71 2.93
C ILE A 121 3.79 -1.96 3.80
N ALA A 122 4.47 -3.00 3.32
CA ALA A 122 4.80 -4.18 4.13
C ALA A 122 5.66 -3.81 5.34
N SER A 123 6.59 -2.87 5.20
CA SER A 123 7.41 -2.39 6.31
C SER A 123 6.58 -1.59 7.32
N LYS A 124 5.69 -0.71 6.85
CA LYS A 124 4.78 0.08 7.70
C LYS A 124 3.85 -0.81 8.52
N TYR A 125 3.27 -1.84 7.91
CA TYR A 125 2.34 -2.76 8.55
C TYR A 125 3.02 -3.97 9.20
N GLY A 126 4.36 -4.00 9.29
CA GLY A 126 5.09 -5.07 9.98
C GLY A 126 4.97 -6.45 9.32
N SER A 127 4.72 -6.51 8.02
CA SER A 127 4.68 -7.75 7.26
C SER A 127 6.08 -8.24 6.89
N LYS A 128 6.64 -9.13 7.71
CA LYS A 128 7.99 -9.69 7.51
C LYS A 128 8.13 -10.46 6.21
N TYR A 129 7.11 -11.23 5.82
CA TYR A 129 7.12 -12.03 4.60
C TYR A 129 7.22 -11.15 3.34
N PHE A 130 6.27 -10.22 3.16
CA PHE A 130 6.27 -9.35 1.97
C PHE A 130 7.47 -8.41 1.96
N ARG A 131 7.95 -7.95 3.12
CA ARG A 131 9.20 -7.19 3.21
C ARG A 131 10.41 -7.98 2.70
N ALA A 132 10.55 -9.24 3.12
CA ALA A 132 11.63 -10.11 2.66
C ALA A 132 11.52 -10.42 1.15
N LEU A 133 10.31 -10.74 0.68
CA LEU A 133 10.02 -11.01 -0.73
C LEU A 133 10.34 -9.80 -1.61
N SER A 134 9.85 -8.62 -1.27
CA SER A 134 10.13 -7.41 -2.05
C SER A 134 11.61 -7.04 -2.02
N THR A 135 12.29 -7.26 -0.89
CA THR A 135 13.74 -7.05 -0.79
C THR A 135 14.52 -7.97 -1.70
N ASP A 136 14.09 -9.23 -1.85
CA ASP A 136 14.71 -10.18 -2.76
C ASP A 136 14.46 -9.78 -4.22
N LYS A 137 13.22 -9.40 -4.55
CA LYS A 137 12.87 -8.86 -5.86
C LYS A 137 13.65 -7.61 -6.23
N LEU A 138 13.92 -6.71 -5.30
CA LEU A 138 14.78 -5.54 -5.57
C LEU A 138 16.17 -5.93 -6.05
N ARG A 139 16.70 -7.11 -5.67
CA ARG A 139 18.01 -7.57 -6.16
C ARG A 139 18.00 -7.93 -7.63
N THR A 140 16.84 -8.26 -8.20
CA THR A 140 16.73 -8.61 -9.63
C THR A 140 16.66 -7.37 -10.51
N VAL A 141 16.11 -6.27 -9.99
CA VAL A 141 16.00 -4.98 -10.68
C VAL A 141 17.10 -3.98 -10.33
N CYS A 142 17.81 -4.20 -9.22
CA CYS A 142 18.93 -3.36 -8.79
C CYS A 142 20.19 -4.23 -8.53
N PRO A 143 21.31 -3.98 -9.23
CA PRO A 143 22.56 -4.67 -8.96
C PRO A 143 23.03 -4.41 -7.52
N THR A 144 23.20 -5.50 -6.75
CA THR A 144 23.74 -5.45 -5.36
C THR A 144 25.18 -5.94 -5.26
N THR A 145 25.80 -6.27 -6.39
CA THR A 145 27.21 -6.66 -6.49
C THR A 145 27.83 -6.01 -7.70
N PHE A 146 29.14 -5.76 -7.67
CA PHE A 146 29.87 -5.21 -8.81
C PHE A 146 29.73 -6.08 -10.07
N ALA A 147 29.80 -7.41 -9.93
CA ALA A 147 29.58 -8.32 -11.06
C ALA A 147 28.17 -8.23 -11.66
N ALA A 148 27.14 -7.95 -10.84
CA ALA A 148 25.78 -7.72 -11.34
C ALA A 148 25.65 -6.35 -12.02
N TRP A 149 26.42 -5.35 -11.58
CA TRP A 149 26.50 -4.03 -12.20
C TRP A 149 27.03 -4.09 -13.63
N ASP A 150 28.14 -4.80 -13.85
CA ASP A 150 28.74 -4.94 -15.18
C ASP A 150 27.82 -5.65 -16.19
N ARG A 151 26.89 -6.48 -15.69
CA ARG A 151 25.91 -7.21 -16.51
C ARG A 151 24.62 -6.42 -16.76
N ASN A 152 24.17 -5.65 -15.76
CA ASN A 152 22.94 -4.86 -15.80
C ASN A 152 23.30 -3.39 -15.54
N ALA A 153 23.83 -2.72 -16.57
CA ALA A 153 24.45 -1.40 -16.50
C ALA A 153 23.54 -0.23 -16.06
N SER A 154 22.28 -0.49 -15.72
CA SER A 154 21.34 0.54 -15.27
C SER A 154 20.62 0.12 -13.99
N VAL A 155 20.98 0.74 -12.86
CA VAL A 155 20.03 0.87 -11.74
C VAL A 155 18.86 1.69 -12.27
N LEU A 156 17.69 1.08 -12.38
CA LEU A 156 16.48 1.83 -12.68
C LEU A 156 16.22 2.79 -11.51
N GLU A 157 16.24 4.10 -11.77
CA GLU A 157 15.91 5.15 -10.80
C GLU A 157 16.81 5.18 -9.54
N PRO A 158 18.13 5.43 -9.66
CA PRO A 158 19.06 5.33 -8.53
C PRO A 158 18.73 6.30 -7.36
N GLY A 159 18.20 7.49 -7.64
CA GLY A 159 17.73 8.41 -6.59
C GLY A 159 16.59 7.83 -5.75
N LYS A 160 15.60 7.21 -6.40
CA LYS A 160 14.48 6.53 -5.72
C LYS A 160 14.96 5.32 -4.93
N MET A 161 15.92 4.55 -5.44
CA MET A 161 16.49 3.42 -4.71
C MET A 161 17.24 3.88 -3.45
N ILE A 162 17.95 5.02 -3.49
CA ILE A 162 18.57 5.62 -2.30
C ILE A 162 17.51 5.99 -1.26
N GLN A 163 16.45 6.71 -1.66
CA GLN A 163 15.36 7.08 -0.76
C GLN A 163 14.71 5.85 -0.11
N LEU A 164 14.40 4.84 -0.92
CA LEU A 164 13.81 3.58 -0.47
C LEU A 164 14.74 2.85 0.51
N ALA A 165 16.05 2.79 0.20
CA ALA A 165 17.04 2.17 1.05
C ALA A 165 17.16 2.86 2.41
N GLN A 166 16.99 4.19 2.47
CA GLN A 166 16.95 4.91 3.73
C GLN A 166 15.68 4.62 4.53
N GLN A 167 14.51 4.68 3.90
CA GLN A 167 13.22 4.46 4.55
C GLN A 167 13.04 3.03 5.06
N CYS A 168 13.58 2.06 4.33
CA CYS A 168 13.41 0.64 4.62
C CYS A 168 14.67 0.00 5.23
N ASP A 169 15.68 0.76 5.66
CA ASP A 169 16.97 0.27 6.19
C ASP A 169 17.62 -0.82 5.30
N LEU A 170 17.64 -0.57 3.98
CA LEU A 170 18.26 -1.47 3.00
C LEU A 170 19.63 -0.97 2.56
N ARG A 171 20.53 -0.74 3.52
CA ARG A 171 21.86 -0.13 3.30
C ARG A 171 22.70 -0.81 2.21
N LYS A 172 22.51 -2.11 2.00
CA LYS A 172 23.21 -2.91 0.97
C LYS A 172 23.00 -2.42 -0.47
N PHE A 173 21.95 -1.65 -0.74
CA PHE A 173 21.70 -1.08 -2.08
C PHE A 173 22.33 0.30 -2.27
N LEU A 174 22.73 0.98 -1.18
CA LEU A 174 23.24 2.36 -1.27
C LEU A 174 24.50 2.51 -2.12
N PRO A 175 25.56 1.68 -1.98
CA PRO A 175 26.81 1.91 -2.71
C PRO A 175 26.59 1.88 -4.23
N ALA A 176 25.84 0.88 -4.72
CA ALA A 176 25.52 0.73 -6.13
C ALA A 176 24.67 1.92 -6.63
N SER A 177 23.59 2.27 -5.94
CA SER A 177 22.73 3.39 -6.36
C SER A 177 23.45 4.74 -6.33
N MET A 178 24.30 4.99 -5.32
CA MET A 178 25.11 6.21 -5.25
C MET A 178 26.11 6.30 -6.40
N TYR A 179 26.73 5.17 -6.76
CA TYR A 179 27.62 5.12 -7.92
C TYR A 179 26.86 5.40 -9.24
N ALA A 180 25.64 4.88 -9.44
CA ALA A 180 24.82 5.26 -10.60
C ALA A 180 24.51 6.75 -10.63
N CYS A 181 24.12 7.34 -9.49
CA CYS A 181 23.91 8.78 -9.42
C CYS A 181 25.17 9.56 -9.83
N CYS A 182 26.35 9.10 -9.41
CA CYS A 182 27.63 9.69 -9.82
C CYS A 182 27.86 9.64 -11.33
N GLN A 183 27.27 8.69 -12.07
CA GLN A 183 27.40 8.63 -13.54
C GLN A 183 26.42 9.57 -14.27
N LEU A 184 25.29 9.89 -13.65
CA LEU A 184 24.21 10.70 -14.25
C LEU A 184 24.42 12.23 -14.14
N GLY A 185 25.40 12.67 -13.35
CA GLY A 185 25.82 14.07 -13.28
C GLY A 185 25.20 14.86 -12.12
N ASP A 186 25.76 16.05 -11.90
CA ASP A 186 25.51 16.88 -10.71
C ASP A 186 24.04 17.33 -10.61
N ALA A 187 23.46 17.75 -11.73
CA ALA A 187 22.04 18.13 -11.80
C ALA A 187 21.14 16.97 -11.35
N TYR A 188 21.38 15.76 -11.88
CA TYR A 188 20.61 14.59 -11.49
C TYR A 188 20.74 14.30 -9.98
N ILE A 189 21.96 14.34 -9.44
CA ILE A 189 22.24 14.08 -8.02
C ILE A 189 21.45 15.05 -7.13
N VAL A 190 21.48 16.34 -7.45
CA VAL A 190 20.80 17.38 -6.67
C VAL A 190 19.27 17.24 -6.74
N ASP A 191 18.74 16.92 -7.92
CA ASP A 191 17.30 16.86 -8.15
C ASP A 191 16.64 15.57 -7.63
N ASN A 192 17.39 14.46 -7.54
CA ASN A 192 16.82 13.12 -7.29
C ASN A 192 17.19 12.52 -5.93
N ILE A 193 18.00 13.18 -5.11
CA ILE A 193 18.37 12.72 -3.77
C ILE A 193 17.90 13.75 -2.74
N SER A 194 16.93 13.38 -1.90
CA SER A 194 16.39 14.29 -0.88
C SER A 194 17.34 14.52 0.31
N ASN A 195 18.21 13.55 0.61
CA ASN A 195 19.14 13.65 1.73
C ASN A 195 20.39 14.45 1.33
N ARG A 196 20.59 15.62 1.94
CA ARG A 196 21.70 16.54 1.63
C ARG A 196 23.09 15.94 1.88
N ASP A 197 23.25 15.10 2.89
CA ASP A 197 24.53 14.44 3.16
C ASP A 197 24.87 13.43 2.04
N LEU A 198 23.86 12.68 1.58
CA LEU A 198 24.04 11.77 0.46
C LEU A 198 24.31 12.50 -0.86
N VAL A 199 23.67 13.66 -1.10
CA VAL A 199 24.01 14.56 -2.23
C VAL A 199 25.49 14.92 -2.16
N LYS A 200 25.96 15.40 -1.00
CA LYS A 200 27.36 15.78 -0.79
C LYS A 200 28.31 14.61 -1.05
N PHE A 201 27.98 13.41 -0.54
CA PHE A 201 28.81 12.22 -0.77
C PHE A 201 28.84 11.81 -2.24
N CYS A 202 27.72 11.90 -2.97
CA CYS A 202 27.68 11.60 -4.40
C CYS A 202 28.52 12.62 -5.20
N LEU A 203 28.41 13.92 -4.91
CA LEU A 203 29.20 14.95 -5.59
C LEU A 203 30.72 14.78 -5.34
N ILE A 204 31.12 14.57 -4.07
CA ILE A 204 32.53 14.31 -3.73
C ILE A 204 33.03 13.01 -4.39
N GLY A 205 32.21 11.96 -4.36
CA GLY A 205 32.53 10.68 -4.98
C GLY A 205 32.72 10.82 -6.49
N ARG A 206 31.82 11.54 -7.17
CA ARG A 206 31.89 11.83 -8.59
C ARG A 206 33.14 12.62 -8.96
N GLN A 207 33.47 13.68 -8.21
CA GLN A 207 34.68 14.47 -8.46
C GLN A 207 35.93 13.57 -8.46
N LYS A 208 36.06 12.70 -7.46
CA LYS A 208 37.18 11.74 -7.38
C LYS A 208 37.23 10.76 -8.56
N ILE A 209 36.07 10.32 -9.05
CA ILE A 209 35.98 9.40 -10.20
C ILE A 209 36.43 10.10 -11.49
N ILE A 210 36.10 11.39 -11.67
CA ILE A 210 36.46 12.16 -12.87
C ILE A 210 37.95 12.55 -12.87
N ASP A 211 38.52 12.80 -11.68
CA ASP A 211 39.92 13.21 -11.53
C ASP A 211 40.93 12.03 -11.62
N THR A 212 40.45 10.80 -11.81
CA THR A 212 41.27 9.58 -11.93
C THR A 212 41.44 9.18 -13.39
#